data_AF-A0A397SKC8-F1
#
_entry.id   AF-A0A397SKC8-F1
#
_cell.length_a   1.000
_cell.length_b   1.000
_cell.length_c   1.000
_cell.angle_alpha   90.00
_cell.angle_beta   90.00
_cell.angle_gamma   90.00
#
_symmetry.space_group_name_H-M   'P 1'
#
loop_
_entity.id
_entity.type
_entity.pdbx_description
1 polymer ?
#
loop_
_entity_poly.entity_id
_entity_poly.type
_entity_poly.pdbx_seq_one_letter_code
_entity_poly.pdbx_strand_id
1 'polypeptide(L)'
;MDIAHPVILLVGKTGAGKSTLGNLLLAQPHDDGPFHVSADMESVTKECGTATMSIDGVTYNIVDTPGIFDTQQVTEEILKEIAETVDKCSYGIKAILFVFGM
;
A
#
# COMPACT_ATOMS: atom_id res chain seq x y z
N MET A 1 4.20 9.37 -7.74
CA MET A 1 4.89 8.51 -6.76
C MET A 1 6.30 8.23 -7.28
N ASP A 2 7.33 8.48 -6.48
CA ASP A 2 8.72 8.11 -6.82
C ASP A 2 9.05 6.74 -6.20
N ILE A 3 9.46 5.77 -7.02
CA ILE A 3 9.83 4.41 -6.60
C ILE A 3 11.27 4.16 -7.03
N ALA A 4 12.21 4.54 -6.15
CA ALA A 4 13.65 4.47 -6.42
C ALA A 4 14.35 3.22 -5.83
N HIS A 5 13.60 2.29 -5.25
CA HIS A 5 14.12 1.14 -4.50
C HIS A 5 13.24 -0.10 -4.70
N PRO A 6 13.75 -1.32 -4.40
CA PRO A 6 12.96 -2.55 -4.42
C PRO A 6 11.67 -2.44 -3.58
N VAL A 7 10.61 -3.09 -4.03
CA VAL A 7 9.25 -2.86 -3.49
C VAL A 7 8.79 -4.02 -2.61
N ILE A 8 8.13 -3.66 -1.50
CA ILE A 8 7.23 -4.53 -0.74
C ILE A 8 5.82 -3.98 -0.94
N LEU A 9 4.95 -4.77 -1.59
CA LEU A 9 3.60 -4.36 -1.96
C LEU A 9 2.58 -4.87 -0.94
N LEU A 10 1.71 -4.00 -0.43
CA LEU A 10 0.63 -4.38 0.49
C LEU A 10 -0.68 -4.54 -0.27
N VAL A 11 -1.31 -5.72 -0.21
CA VAL A 11 -2.55 -6.02 -0.95
C VAL A 11 -3.62 -6.64 -0.04
N GLY A 12 -4.90 -6.49 -0.40
CA GLY A 12 -6.03 -7.00 0.41
C GLY A 12 -7.33 -6.24 0.14
N LYS A 13 -8.42 -6.65 0.81
CA LYS A 13 -9.73 -5.95 0.71
C LYS A 13 -9.66 -4.52 1.28
N THR A 14 -10.64 -3.69 0.95
CA THR A 14 -10.88 -2.43 1.67
C THR A 14 -11.13 -2.73 3.15
N GLY A 15 -10.61 -1.89 4.05
CA GLY A 15 -10.72 -2.09 5.50
C GLY A 15 -9.85 -3.22 6.09
N ALA A 16 -9.02 -3.91 5.29
CA ALA A 16 -8.15 -4.97 5.81
C ALA A 16 -7.00 -4.48 6.73
N GLY A 17 -6.78 -3.17 6.84
CA GLY A 17 -5.70 -2.60 7.66
C GLY A 17 -4.33 -2.51 6.95
N LYS A 18 -4.30 -2.44 5.62
CA LYS A 18 -3.07 -2.31 4.82
C LYS A 18 -2.27 -1.06 5.19
N SER A 19 -2.90 0.11 5.14
CA SER A 19 -2.31 1.40 5.51
C SER A 19 -1.81 1.41 6.96
N THR A 20 -2.59 0.84 7.88
CA THR A 20 -2.21 0.65 9.29
C THR A 20 -0.96 -0.22 9.43
N LEU A 21 -0.89 -1.35 8.71
CA LEU A 21 0.29 -2.21 8.69
C LEU A 21 1.49 -1.47 8.10
N GLY A 22 1.31 -0.71 7.02
CA GLY A 22 2.37 0.10 6.41
C GLY A 22 2.97 1.09 7.40
N ASN A 23 2.14 1.85 8.11
CA ASN A 23 2.56 2.79 9.14
C ASN A 23 3.28 2.08 10.31
N LEU A 24 2.80 0.90 10.70
CA LEU A 24 3.45 0.08 11.73
C LEU A 24 4.84 -0.40 11.30
N LEU A 25 5.00 -0.88 10.05
CA LEU A 25 6.30 -1.29 9.50
C LEU A 25 7.31 -0.14 9.47
N LEU A 26 6.82 1.08 9.31
CA LEU A 26 7.63 2.31 9.28
C LEU A 26 7.94 2.85 10.68
N ALA A 27 7.49 2.16 11.74
CA ALA A 27 7.59 2.61 13.14
C ALA A 27 6.98 4.01 13.39
N GLN A 28 5.99 4.40 12.58
CA GLN A 28 5.24 5.66 12.68
C GLN A 28 3.74 5.35 12.74
N PRO A 29 3.24 4.88 13.90
CA PRO A 29 1.85 4.45 14.02
C PRO A 29 0.88 5.65 14.00
N HIS A 30 -0.31 5.45 13.40
CA HIS A 30 -1.45 6.38 13.39
C HIS A 30 -1.25 7.69 12.59
N ASP A 31 -1.78 8.81 13.09
CA ASP A 31 -1.99 10.09 12.38
C ASP A 31 -0.69 10.79 11.94
N ASP A 32 0.45 10.38 12.51
CA ASP A 32 1.78 10.88 12.14
C ASP A 32 2.44 10.04 11.03
N GLY A 33 1.80 8.94 10.62
CA GLY A 33 2.30 8.03 9.59
C GLY A 33 2.07 8.54 8.17
N PRO A 34 2.89 8.09 7.19
CA PRO A 34 2.80 8.56 5.80
C PRO A 34 1.57 8.01 5.06
N PHE A 35 0.93 6.95 5.54
CA PHE A 35 -0.31 6.43 4.96
C PHE A 35 -1.51 6.94 5.76
N HIS A 36 -2.52 7.45 5.05
CA HIS A 36 -3.77 7.85 5.68
C HIS A 36 -4.51 6.63 6.23
N VAL A 37 -4.92 6.72 7.49
CA VAL A 37 -5.73 5.70 8.16
C VAL A 37 -6.99 6.38 8.68
N SER A 38 -8.15 5.78 8.43
CA SER A 38 -9.40 6.25 9.02
C SER A 38 -10.27 5.05 9.42
N ALA A 39 -11.10 5.27 10.44
CA ALA A 39 -12.07 4.29 10.93
C ALA A 39 -13.28 4.16 10.00
N ASP A 40 -13.50 5.13 9.12
CA ASP A 40 -14.64 5.18 8.22
C ASP A 40 -14.35 4.44 6.92
N MET A 41 -15.21 3.49 6.56
CA MET A 41 -15.11 2.75 5.29
C MET A 41 -15.27 3.65 4.05
N GLU A 42 -15.72 4.90 4.18
CA GLU A 42 -15.81 5.85 3.06
C GLU A 42 -14.46 6.49 2.70
N SER A 43 -13.48 6.47 3.61
CA SER A 43 -12.14 7.07 3.42
C SER A 43 -11.18 6.19 2.59
N VAL A 44 -11.74 5.36 1.71
CA VAL A 44 -11.03 4.34 0.94
C VAL A 44 -9.80 4.94 0.26
N THR A 45 -8.64 4.30 0.45
CA THR A 45 -7.43 4.59 -0.33
C THR A 45 -7.72 4.38 -1.82
N LYS A 46 -7.82 5.47 -2.60
CA LYS A 46 -8.11 5.44 -4.04
C LYS A 46 -6.86 5.44 -4.92
N GLU A 47 -5.73 5.85 -4.35
CA GLU A 47 -4.43 5.97 -5.02
C GLU A 47 -3.39 5.15 -4.26
N CYS A 48 -2.36 4.64 -4.94
CA CYS A 48 -1.28 3.94 -4.25
C CYS A 48 -0.38 4.93 -3.48
N GLY A 49 -0.08 4.64 -2.22
CA GLY A 49 0.83 5.42 -1.37
C GLY A 49 2.21 4.75 -1.26
N THR A 50 3.30 5.53 -1.20
CA THR A 50 4.67 5.00 -0.97
C THR A 50 5.31 5.66 0.23
N ALA A 51 6.10 4.88 0.95
CA ALA A 51 7.07 5.36 1.92
C ALA A 51 8.29 4.43 1.96
N THR A 52 9.44 4.93 2.39
CA THR A 52 10.68 4.14 2.41
C THR A 52 10.98 3.59 3.79
N MET A 53 11.51 2.36 3.84
CA MET A 53 12.04 1.75 5.06
C MET A 53 13.37 1.06 4.79
N SER A 54 14.23 0.94 5.82
CA SER A 54 15.48 0.18 5.72
C SER A 54 15.36 -1.12 6.50
N ILE A 55 15.70 -2.24 5.85
CA ILE A 55 15.75 -3.58 6.43
C ILE A 55 17.15 -4.12 6.17
N ASP A 56 17.90 -4.42 7.24
CA ASP A 56 19.27 -4.95 7.15
C ASP A 56 20.20 -4.14 6.23
N GLY A 57 20.05 -2.81 6.22
CA GLY A 57 20.84 -1.88 5.41
C GLY A 57 20.39 -1.75 3.95
N VAL A 58 19.33 -2.44 3.53
CA VAL A 58 18.71 -2.29 2.21
C VAL A 58 17.46 -1.42 2.34
N THR A 59 17.38 -0.36 1.54
CA THR A 59 16.18 0.49 1.48
C THR A 59 15.13 -0.14 0.57
N TYR A 60 13.89 -0.17 1.02
CA TYR A 60 12.71 -0.63 0.30
C TYR A 60 11.67 0.47 0.21
N ASN A 61 10.88 0.46 -0.86
CA ASN A 61 9.60 1.16 -0.90
C ASN A 61 8.50 0.24 -0.36
N ILE A 62 7.78 0.70 0.64
CA ILE A 62 6.51 0.13 1.08
C ILE A 62 5.42 0.80 0.26
N VAL A 63 4.70 0.01 -0.53
CA VAL A 63 3.62 0.50 -1.37
C VAL A 63 2.29 0.00 -0.82
N ASP A 64 1.48 0.92 -0.31
CA ASP A 64 0.09 0.68 0.07
C ASP A 64 -0.81 0.83 -1.17
N THR A 65 -1.71 -0.13 -1.39
CA THR A 65 -2.60 -0.14 -2.55
C THR A 65 -4.05 0.11 -2.16
N PRO A 66 -4.89 0.58 -3.11
CA PRO A 66 -6.33 0.44 -2.99
C PRO A 66 -6.78 -1.01 -2.70
N GLY A 67 -8.01 -1.17 -2.19
CA GLY A 67 -8.60 -2.49 -1.99
C GLY A 67 -8.91 -3.19 -3.31
N ILE A 68 -8.48 -4.46 -3.45
CA ILE A 68 -8.58 -5.19 -4.74
C ILE A 68 -9.62 -6.33 -4.75
N PHE A 69 -10.31 -6.58 -3.64
CA PHE A 69 -11.26 -7.69 -3.49
C PHE A 69 -12.69 -7.26 -3.14
N ASP A 70 -12.98 -5.97 -3.20
CA ASP A 70 -14.31 -5.47 -2.88
C ASP A 70 -15.16 -5.35 -4.13
N THR A 71 -16.07 -6.30 -4.35
CA THR A 71 -16.95 -6.35 -5.53
C THR A 71 -17.85 -5.14 -5.71
N GLN A 72 -18.03 -4.30 -4.68
CA GLN A 72 -18.82 -3.07 -4.78
C GLN A 72 -17.97 -1.83 -5.14
N GLN A 73 -16.63 -1.92 -5.04
CA GLN A 73 -15.75 -0.76 -5.15
C GLN A 73 -14.61 -0.91 -6.16
N VAL A 74 -14.24 -2.12 -6.58
CA VAL A 74 -13.18 -2.30 -7.58
C VAL A 74 -13.68 -1.85 -8.95
N THR A 75 -13.19 -0.69 -9.40
CA THR A 75 -13.44 -0.13 -10.74
C THR A 75 -12.25 -0.37 -11.67
N GLU A 76 -12.45 -0.22 -12.98
CA GLU A 76 -11.35 -0.23 -13.95
C GLU A 76 -10.28 0.83 -13.63
N GLU A 77 -10.68 1.96 -13.05
CA GLU A 77 -9.78 3.03 -12.63
C GLU A 77 -8.85 2.57 -11.51
N ILE A 78 -9.36 1.82 -10.53
CA ILE A 78 -8.54 1.25 -9.44
C ILE A 78 -7.54 0.22 -9.99
N LEU A 79 -8.00 -0.67 -10.87
CA LEU A 79 -7.11 -1.65 -11.49
C LEU A 79 -6.02 -0.98 -12.33
N LYS A 80 -6.37 0.11 -13.04
CA LYS A 80 -5.43 0.92 -13.81
C LYS A 80 -4.41 1.62 -12.91
N GLU A 81 -4.84 2.25 -11.83
CA GLU A 81 -3.96 2.90 -10.84
C GLU A 81 -2.93 1.90 -10.26
N ILE A 82 -3.38 0.69 -9.94
CA ILE A 82 -2.51 -0.38 -9.44
C ILE A 82 -1.54 -0.85 -10.53
N ALA A 83 -2.02 -1.07 -11.76
CA ALA A 83 -1.18 -1.47 -12.88
C ALA A 83 -0.09 -0.42 -13.18
N GLU A 84 -0.46 0.86 -13.21
CA GLU A 84 0.50 1.97 -13.39
C GLU A 84 1.52 2.04 -12.24
N THR A 85 1.12 1.69 -11.02
CA THR A 85 2.03 1.62 -9.87
C THR A 85 3.00 0.45 -9.99
N VAL A 86 2.52 -0.72 -10.42
CA VAL A 86 3.37 -1.89 -10.70
C VAL A 86 4.36 -1.60 -11.82
N ASP A 87 3.94 -0.90 -12.88
CA ASP A 87 4.82 -0.50 -13.99
C ASP A 87 5.95 0.45 -13.54
N LYS A 88 5.70 1.28 -12.50
CA LYS A 88 6.71 2.16 -11.90
C LYS A 88 7.73 1.39 -11.03
N CYS A 89 7.49 0.13 -10.70
CA CYS A 89 8.36 -0.69 -9.83
C CYS A 89 9.59 -1.23 -10.57
N SER A 90 10.40 -0.35 -11.16
CA SER A 90 11.56 -0.68 -12.02
C SER A 90 12.65 -1.51 -11.33
N TYR A 91 12.78 -1.42 -10.00
CA TYR A 91 13.70 -2.20 -9.17
C TYR A 91 13.14 -3.59 -8.75
N GLY A 92 11.90 -3.88 -9.17
CA GLY A 92 11.17 -5.11 -8.94
C GLY A 92 10.47 -5.18 -7.58
N ILE A 93 9.38 -5.95 -7.55
CA ILE A 93 8.66 -6.31 -6.33
C ILE A 93 9.35 -7.52 -5.70
N LYS A 94 9.83 -7.39 -4.46
CA LYS A 94 10.54 -8.45 -3.72
C LYS A 94 9.62 -9.24 -2.81
N ALA A 95 8.56 -8.61 -2.33
CA ALA A 95 7.53 -9.27 -1.53
C ALA A 95 6.17 -8.66 -1.82
N ILE A 96 5.14 -9.50 -1.72
CA ILE A 96 3.73 -9.10 -1.72
C ILE A 96 3.18 -9.56 -0.37
N LEU A 97 2.77 -8.62 0.46
CA LEU A 97 2.15 -8.89 1.75
C LEU A 97 0.64 -8.82 1.59
N PHE A 98 0.00 -9.99 1.67
CA PHE A 98 -1.44 -10.07 1.65
C PHE A 98 -2.02 -9.87 3.05
N VAL A 99 -2.81 -8.82 3.22
CA VAL A 99 -3.39 -8.43 4.50
C VAL A 99 -4.85 -8.89 4.60
N PHE A 100 -5.15 -9.62 5.66
CA PHE A 100 -6.51 -10.02 6.02
C PHE A 100 -6.96 -9.21 7.23
N GLY A 101 -8.14 -8.60 7.13
CA GLY A 101 -8.88 -8.07 8.27
C GLY A 101 -10.17 -8.84 8.45
N MET A 102 -10.64 -8.95 9.70
CA MET A 102 -11.98 -9.48 10.02
C MET A 102 -13.03 -8.51 9.49
#